data_AF-X1UB42-F1
#
_entry.id   AF-X1UB42-F1
#
_cell.length_a   1.000
_cell.length_b   1.000
_cell.length_c   1.000
_cell.angle_alpha   90.00
_cell.angle_beta   90.00
_cell.angle_gamma   90.00
#
_symmetry.space_group_name_H-M   'P 1'
#
loop_
_entity.id
_entity.type
_entity.pdbx_description
1 polymer ?
#
loop_
_entity_poly.entity_id
_entity_poly.type
_entity_poly.pdbx_seq_one_letter_code
_entity_poly.pdbx_strand_id
1 'polypeptide(L)' 'DLRPENSYASLINGGYVDTDNPEDSELIKKLYGSHDARATETEKQVILLWIEEGAKNN' A
#
# COMPACT_ATOMS: atom_id res chain seq x y z
N ASP A 1 -7.10 11.90 -4.91
CA ASP A 1 -6.45 12.29 -6.17
C ASP A 1 -5.11 11.56 -6.20
N LEU A 2 -4.87 10.73 -7.22
CA LEU A 2 -3.71 9.83 -7.26
C LEU A 2 -2.56 10.34 -8.13
N ARG A 3 -2.60 11.62 -8.52
CA ARG A 3 -1.42 12.27 -9.12
C ARG A 3 -0.25 12.18 -8.13
N PRO A 4 1.00 12.08 -8.60
CA PRO A 4 2.18 11.84 -7.74
C PRO A 4 2.29 12.81 -6.56
N GLU A 5 1.85 14.06 -6.75
CA GLU A 5 1.81 15.10 -5.71
C GLU A 5 0.84 14.82 -4.54
N ASN A 6 -0.19 13.99 -4.76
CA ASN A 6 -1.29 13.74 -3.82
C ASN A 6 -1.46 12.25 -3.45
N SER A 7 -0.73 11.35 -4.11
CA SER A 7 -0.89 9.91 -3.95
C SER A 7 -0.57 9.45 -2.53
N TYR A 8 0.51 9.97 -1.93
CA TYR A 8 0.88 9.64 -0.54
C TYR A 8 -0.23 10.00 0.45
N ALA A 9 -0.68 11.27 0.44
CA ALA A 9 -1.73 11.73 1.32
C ALA A 9 -3.05 10.98 1.08
N SER A 10 -3.36 10.64 -0.18
CA SER A 10 -4.55 9.86 -0.51
C SER A 10 -4.47 8.42 0.02
N LEU A 11 -3.28 7.79 0.01
CA LEU A 11 -3.08 6.44 0.53
C LEU A 11 -3.19 6.40 2.06
N ILE A 12 -2.49 7.31 2.75
CA ILE A 12 -2.45 7.35 4.21
C ILE A 12 -3.78 7.85 4.79
N ASN A 13 -4.31 8.99 4.32
CA ASN A 13 -5.54 9.55 4.87
C ASN A 13 -6.80 8.87 4.34
N GLY A 14 -6.70 8.14 3.23
CA GLY A 14 -7.81 7.40 2.65
C GLY A 14 -8.10 6.06 3.34
N GLY A 15 -7.27 5.64 4.31
CA GLY A 15 -7.43 4.36 5.02
C GLY A 15 -7.01 3.15 4.18
N TYR A 16 -6.23 3.35 3.12
CA TYR A 16 -5.74 2.25 2.27
C TYR A 16 -4.54 1.53 2.86
N VAL A 17 -3.88 2.16 3.84
CA VAL A 17 -2.71 1.68 4.55
C VAL A 17 -3.04 1.62 6.03
N ASP A 18 -2.77 0.48 6.66
CA ASP A 18 -2.84 0.24 8.09
C ASP A 18 -1.44 -0.15 8.58
N THR A 19 -0.78 0.73 9.32
CA THR A 19 0.57 0.49 9.85
C THR A 19 0.57 -0.36 11.12
N ASP A 20 -0.58 -0.48 11.80
CA ASP A 20 -0.72 -1.33 12.97
C ASP A 20 -0.96 -2.80 12.56
N ASN A 21 -1.63 -3.00 11.42
CA ASN A 21 -1.87 -4.31 10.80
C ASN A 21 -1.56 -4.27 9.27
N PRO A 22 -0.28 -4.32 8.87
CA PRO A 22 0.14 -4.14 7.47
C PRO A 22 -0.54 -5.05 6.45
N GLU A 23 -0.66 -6.35 6.74
CA GLU A 23 -1.36 -7.31 5.87
C GLU A 23 -2.85 -7.01 5.70
N ASP A 24 -3.45 -6.33 6.69
CA ASP A 24 -4.85 -5.95 6.67
C ASP A 24 -5.14 -4.67 5.87
N SER A 25 -4.10 -3.97 5.42
CA SER A 25 -4.20 -2.80 4.53
C SER A 25 -5.05 -3.12 3.29
N GLU A 26 -5.98 -2.24 2.93
CA GLU A 26 -6.79 -2.43 1.73
C GLU A 26 -5.90 -2.57 0.49
N LEU A 27 -4.81 -1.78 0.41
CA LEU A 27 -3.84 -1.88 -0.68
C LEU A 27 -3.30 -3.31 -0.84
N ILE A 28 -2.85 -3.94 0.24
CA ILE A 28 -2.30 -5.31 0.22
C ILE A 28 -3.40 -6.32 -0.13
N LYS A 29 -4.58 -6.22 0.50
CA LYS A 29 -5.73 -7.09 0.18
C LYS A 29 -6.13 -7.03 -1.30
N LYS A 30 -6.06 -5.85 -1.93
CA LYS A 30 -6.34 -5.72 -3.37
C LYS A 30 -5.21 -6.34 -4.21
N LEU A 31 -3.96 -6.10 -3.84
CA LEU A 31 -2.79 -6.64 -4.54
C LEU A 31 -2.64 -8.16 -4.45
N TYR A 32 -3.23 -8.82 -3.45
CA TYR A 32 -3.35 -10.29 -3.40
C TYR A 32 -4.73 -10.80 -3.83
N GLY A 33 -5.61 -9.91 -4.30
CA GLY A 33 -6.98 -10.21 -4.68
C GLY A 33 -7.30 -9.75 -6.09
N SER A 34 -8.27 -8.85 -6.23
CA SER A 34 -8.77 -8.40 -7.54
C SER A 34 -7.71 -7.71 -8.42
N HIS A 35 -6.61 -7.23 -7.84
CA HIS A 35 -5.51 -6.56 -8.54
C HIS A 35 -4.21 -7.39 -8.55
N ASP A 36 -4.30 -8.70 -8.35
CA ASP A 36 -3.13 -9.59 -8.25
C ASP A 36 -2.11 -9.43 -9.38
N ALA A 37 -2.58 -9.29 -10.63
CA ALA A 37 -1.73 -9.15 -11.81
C ALA A 37 -1.12 -7.74 -11.99
N ARG A 38 -1.37 -6.78 -11.08
CA ARG A 38 -0.85 -5.39 -11.18
C ARG A 38 0.55 -5.22 -10.61
N ALA A 39 1.03 -6.20 -9.85
CA ALA A 39 2.35 -6.22 -9.26
C ALA A 39 2.86 -7.66 -9.23
N THR A 40 4.16 -7.83 -9.37
CA THR A 40 4.85 -9.10 -9.10
C THR A 40 4.82 -9.39 -7.59
N GLU A 41 5.04 -10.66 -7.22
CA GLU A 41 5.12 -11.04 -5.80
C GLU A 41 6.20 -10.24 -5.05
N THR A 42 7.35 -10.00 -5.68
CA THR A 42 8.42 -9.18 -5.10
C THR A 42 7.98 -7.75 -4.87
N GLU A 43 7.26 -7.13 -5.81
CA GLU A 43 6.75 -5.76 -5.63
C GLU A 43 5.71 -5.68 -4.51
N LYS A 44 4.84 -6.69 -4.37
CA LYS A 44 3.88 -6.77 -3.26
C LYS A 44 4.59 -6.84 -1.91
N GLN A 45 5.65 -7.65 -1.81
CA GLN A 45 6.46 -7.75 -0.60
C GLN A 45 7.21 -6.45 -0.27
N VAL A 46 7.72 -5.74 -1.28
CA VAL A 46 8.34 -4.41 -1.08
C VAL A 46 7.32 -3.41 -0.54
N ILE A 47 6.10 -3.41 -1.07
CA ILE A 47 5.02 -2.53 -0.58
C ILE A 47 4.62 -2.92 0.85
N LEU A 48 4.49 -4.21 1.15
CA LEU A 48 4.19 -4.68 2.50
C LEU A 48 5.25 -4.24 3.50
N LEU A 49 6.53 -4.43 3.18
CA LEU A 49 7.66 -3.98 4.01
C LEU A 49 7.62 -2.46 4.22
N TRP A 50 7.33 -1.68 3.18
CA TRP A 50 7.19 -0.23 3.32
C TRP A 50 6.07 0.14 4.31
N ILE A 51 4.96 -0.59 4.33
CA ILE A 51 3.87 -0.38 5.30
C ILE A 51 4.32 -0.78 6.71
N GLU A 52 4.98 -1.93 6.87
CA GLU A 52 5.55 -2.41 8.14
C GLU A 52 6.54 -1.41 8.75
N GLU A 53 7.32 -0.72 7.91
CA GLU A 53 8.26 0.32 8.34
C GLU A 53 7.60 1.67 8.67
N GLY A 54 6.26 1.73 8.62
CA GLY A 54 5.46 2.90 8.96
C GLY A 54 5.06 3.77 7.77
N ALA A 55 5.10 3.23 6.55
CA ALA A 55 4.64 3.88 5.31
C ALA A 55 5.13 5.33 5.17
N LYS A 56 6.45 5.52 5.30
CA LYS A 56 7.08 6.86 5.30
C LYS A 56 7.03 7.48 3.90
N ASN A 57 7.05 8.82 3.85
CA ASN A 57 7.19 9.58 2.62
C ASN A 57 8.64 10.03 2.47
N ASN A 58 9.44 9.31 1.69
CA ASN A 58 10.89 9.44 1.62
C ASN A 58 11.43 9.36 0.19
#